data_AF-A0A1E5S1K2-F1
#
_entry.id   AF-A0A1E5S1K2-F1
#
_cell.length_a   1.000
_cell.length_b   1.000
_cell.length_c   1.000
_cell.angle_alpha   90.00
_cell.angle_beta   90.00
_cell.angle_gamma   90.00
#
_symmetry.space_group_name_H-M   'P 1'
#
loop_
_entity.id
_entity.type
_entity.pdbx_description
1 polymer ?
#
loop_
_entity_poly.entity_id
_entity_poly.type
_entity_poly.pdbx_seq_one_letter_code
_entity_poly.pdbx_strand_id
1 'polypeptide(L)'
;MQQNQDLNVYSNHRILPNTSDKNHSSIYSILYNNGTYPLWLINKFINEDSNSSEYKFTVSSFINNNKFMKQNITQNVGNTSNIDIEYVDMTLGLQTTSLPKLVDAKYKHISSKEGRILILEQPELLISSLEGMTSISLYNDFINKLQNEKFQHIIIISNIDYYNHYINSFLQYQYTTFFQSLQYKSDVIFTVKSLKTGFAKDISGTLTITKGGAFDISKHANDVKIVENEYFFYVVKDNVVKLFY
;
A
#
# COMPACT_ATOMS: atom_id res chain seq x y z
N MET A 1 -17.86 25.26 8.03
CA MET A 1 -17.67 23.94 8.67
C MET A 1 -17.65 22.91 7.55
N GLN A 2 -16.48 22.37 7.20
CA GLN A 2 -16.41 21.24 6.27
C GLN A 2 -16.82 19.97 7.02
N GLN A 3 -17.72 19.18 6.43
CA GLN A 3 -18.18 17.92 7.00
C GLN A 3 -17.15 16.84 6.74
N ASN A 4 -16.62 16.24 7.82
CA ASN A 4 -15.69 15.12 7.72
C ASN A 4 -16.38 13.91 7.07
N GLN A 5 -15.70 13.27 6.12
CA GLN A 5 -16.16 12.09 5.40
C GLN A 5 -15.42 10.85 5.86
N ASP A 6 -16.11 9.71 5.87
CA ASP A 6 -15.50 8.41 6.14
C ASP A 6 -14.85 7.87 4.86
N LEU A 7 -13.71 7.18 5.01
CA LEU A 7 -13.05 6.53 3.89
C LEU A 7 -13.84 5.27 3.50
N ASN A 8 -14.44 5.29 2.32
CA ASN A 8 -15.14 4.14 1.75
C ASN A 8 -14.44 3.69 0.45
N VAL A 9 -14.07 2.41 0.37
CA VAL A 9 -13.41 1.82 -0.81
C VAL A 9 -14.35 0.90 -1.55
N TYR A 10 -15.17 0.15 -0.80
CA TYR A 10 -16.11 -0.82 -1.33
C TYR A 10 -17.56 -0.40 -1.06
N SER A 11 -18.46 -0.84 -1.93
CA SER A 11 -19.92 -0.60 -1.85
C SER A 11 -20.59 -1.12 -0.58
N ASN A 12 -19.93 -2.02 0.16
CA ASN A 12 -20.37 -2.49 1.48
C ASN A 12 -19.78 -1.66 2.64
N HIS A 13 -19.33 -0.42 2.36
CA HIS A 13 -18.75 0.51 3.34
C HIS A 13 -17.47 0.00 4.01
N ARG A 14 -16.74 -0.90 3.35
CA ARG A 14 -15.44 -1.39 3.83
C ARG A 14 -14.29 -0.68 3.16
N ILE A 15 -13.15 -0.72 3.84
CA ILE A 15 -11.87 -0.21 3.34
C ILE A 15 -11.05 -1.39 2.77
N LEU A 16 -11.10 -2.55 3.43
CA LEU A 16 -10.34 -3.74 3.12
C LEU A 16 -11.21 -4.86 2.50
N PRO A 17 -10.60 -5.81 1.76
CA PRO A 17 -11.32 -6.86 1.04
C PRO A 17 -11.73 -7.97 2.00
N ASN A 18 -12.89 -8.59 1.81
CA ASN A 18 -13.43 -9.55 2.77
C ASN A 18 -12.51 -10.76 3.06
N THR A 19 -12.17 -10.98 4.33
CA THR A 19 -11.37 -12.10 4.85
C THR A 19 -11.99 -13.48 4.58
N SER A 20 -13.33 -13.56 4.52
CA SER A 20 -14.02 -14.84 4.40
C SER A 20 -13.80 -15.52 3.06
N ASP A 21 -13.43 -14.77 2.03
CA ASP A 21 -13.12 -15.32 0.71
C ASP A 21 -11.65 -15.74 0.62
N LYS A 22 -11.36 -16.95 1.10
CA LYS A 22 -10.01 -17.52 1.13
C LYS A 22 -9.34 -17.65 -0.25
N ASN A 23 -10.14 -17.66 -1.32
CA ASN A 23 -9.65 -17.79 -2.69
C ASN A 23 -9.33 -16.43 -3.32
N HIS A 24 -9.90 -15.36 -2.78
CA HIS A 24 -9.61 -14.02 -3.24
C HIS A 24 -8.27 -13.55 -2.68
N SER A 25 -7.39 -13.15 -3.60
CA SER A 25 -6.15 -12.44 -3.30
C SER A 25 -6.18 -11.13 -4.08
N SER A 26 -5.69 -10.05 -3.47
CA SER A 26 -5.76 -8.72 -4.09
C SER A 26 -4.45 -7.96 -3.96
N ILE A 27 -4.22 -7.05 -4.90
CA ILE A 27 -3.12 -6.08 -4.86
C ILE A 27 -3.72 -4.69 -4.87
N TYR A 28 -3.36 -3.87 -3.90
CA TYR A 28 -3.72 -2.46 -3.86
C TYR A 28 -2.46 -1.66 -4.13
N SER A 29 -2.59 -0.54 -4.82
CA SER A 29 -1.50 0.42 -5.00
C SER A 29 -1.84 1.74 -4.36
N ILE A 30 -0.92 2.26 -3.55
CA ILE A 30 -0.93 3.64 -3.05
C ILE A 30 0.20 4.38 -3.76
N LEU A 31 -0.17 5.29 -4.64
CA LEU A 31 0.72 6.12 -5.42
C LEU A 31 0.76 7.50 -4.78
N TYR A 32 1.94 7.98 -4.41
CA TYR A 32 2.08 9.29 -3.76
C TYR A 32 3.28 10.08 -4.28
N ASN A 33 3.23 11.41 -4.19
CA ASN A 33 4.35 12.29 -4.51
C ASN A 33 5.06 12.81 -3.25
N ASN A 34 6.28 13.33 -3.39
CA ASN A 34 6.96 13.98 -2.27
C ASN A 34 6.11 15.13 -1.73
N GLY A 35 5.97 15.18 -0.41
CA GLY A 35 5.11 16.13 0.29
C GLY A 35 3.74 15.59 0.70
N THR A 36 3.31 14.42 0.19
CA THR A 36 2.05 13.77 0.60
C THR A 36 2.23 12.34 1.09
N TYR A 37 3.28 12.13 1.88
CA TYR A 37 3.62 10.82 2.44
C TYR A 37 2.40 10.12 3.11
N PRO A 38 1.98 8.92 2.65
CA PRO A 38 0.64 8.37 2.93
C PRO A 38 0.57 7.55 4.22
N LEU A 39 1.42 7.84 5.21
CA LEU A 39 1.46 7.14 6.51
C LEU A 39 0.12 7.13 7.24
N TRP A 40 -0.62 8.23 7.16
CA TRP A 40 -1.96 8.33 7.74
C TRP A 40 -2.96 7.35 7.11
N LEU A 41 -2.80 7.05 5.82
CA LEU A 41 -3.68 6.13 5.10
C LEU A 41 -3.41 4.69 5.54
N ILE A 42 -2.15 4.35 5.84
CA ILE A 42 -1.79 3.08 6.49
C ILE A 42 -2.55 2.94 7.82
N ASN A 43 -2.53 4.00 8.64
CA ASN A 43 -3.27 4.01 9.91
C ASN A 43 -4.79 3.88 9.70
N LYS A 44 -5.36 4.46 8.63
CA LYS A 44 -6.78 4.24 8.30
C LYS A 44 -7.08 2.78 7.95
N PHE A 45 -6.26 2.13 7.11
CA PHE A 45 -6.44 0.71 6.80
C PHE A 45 -6.41 -0.17 8.05
N ILE A 46 -5.46 0.10 8.95
CA ILE A 46 -5.29 -0.69 10.16
C ILE A 46 -6.42 -0.42 11.16
N ASN A 47 -6.85 0.84 11.34
CA ASN A 47 -7.69 1.20 12.47
C ASN A 47 -9.18 1.45 12.16
N GLU A 48 -9.53 1.75 10.90
CA GLU A 48 -10.88 2.20 10.54
C GLU A 48 -11.72 1.14 9.81
N ASP A 49 -11.15 0.02 9.35
CA ASP A 49 -11.96 -1.07 8.82
C ASP A 49 -12.68 -1.80 9.97
N SER A 50 -13.98 -2.06 9.79
CA SER A 50 -14.81 -2.69 10.81
C SER A 50 -14.33 -4.07 11.23
N ASN A 51 -13.63 -4.79 10.35
CA ASN A 51 -13.09 -6.12 10.61
C ASN A 51 -11.56 -6.12 10.68
N SER A 52 -10.92 -4.98 10.98
CA SER A 52 -9.46 -4.90 11.10
C SER A 52 -8.86 -5.99 12.01
N SER A 53 -9.58 -6.42 13.05
CA SER A 53 -9.14 -7.48 13.97
C SER A 53 -9.13 -8.89 13.37
N GLU A 54 -9.78 -9.11 12.23
CA GLU A 54 -9.74 -10.39 11.51
C GLU A 54 -8.45 -10.53 10.67
N TYR A 55 -7.76 -9.42 10.40
CA TYR A 55 -6.53 -9.42 9.63
C TYR A 55 -5.29 -9.50 10.51
N LYS A 56 -4.23 -10.03 9.92
CA LYS A 56 -2.86 -9.94 10.43
C LYS A 56 -2.05 -9.06 9.50
N PHE A 57 -1.62 -7.92 10.00
CA PHE A 57 -0.88 -6.95 9.22
C PHE A 57 0.62 -7.20 9.35
N THR A 58 1.32 -7.17 8.22
CA THR A 58 2.77 -7.07 8.19
C THR A 58 3.14 -5.79 7.45
N VAL A 59 3.80 -4.86 8.13
CA VAL A 59 4.28 -3.61 7.55
C VAL A 59 5.77 -3.74 7.27
N SER A 60 6.10 -3.71 5.99
CA SER A 60 7.46 -3.85 5.49
C SER A 60 7.88 -2.60 4.75
N SER A 61 8.99 -1.98 5.15
CA SER A 61 9.43 -0.72 4.54
C SER A 61 10.90 -0.72 4.15
N PHE A 62 11.18 -0.29 2.92
CA PHE A 62 12.53 -0.06 2.41
C PHE A 62 13.09 1.31 2.76
N ILE A 63 12.26 2.24 3.26
CA ILE A 63 12.69 3.61 3.63
C ILE A 63 12.63 3.89 5.12
N ASN A 64 11.81 3.16 5.88
CA ASN A 64 11.58 3.40 7.29
C ASN A 64 12.03 2.20 8.13
N ASN A 65 12.77 2.50 9.21
CA ASN A 65 13.22 1.49 10.13
C ASN A 65 12.12 1.07 11.13
N ASN A 66 12.39 -0.01 11.87
CA ASN A 66 11.44 -0.57 12.84
C ASN A 66 10.99 0.45 13.90
N LYS A 67 11.91 1.32 14.36
CA LYS A 67 11.61 2.36 15.36
C LYS A 67 10.61 3.37 14.81
N PHE A 68 10.81 3.84 13.58
CA PHE A 68 9.91 4.78 12.93
C PHE A 68 8.51 4.15 12.76
N MET A 69 8.43 2.93 12.24
CA MET A 69 7.14 2.27 11.99
C MET A 69 6.37 2.06 13.30
N LYS A 70 7.01 1.56 14.37
CA LYS A 70 6.35 1.37 15.67
C LYS A 70 5.87 2.67 16.32
N GLN A 71 6.54 3.78 16.08
CA GLN A 71 6.16 5.08 16.63
C GLN A 71 4.97 5.71 15.90
N ASN A 72 4.85 5.44 14.60
CA ASN A 72 3.93 6.17 13.72
C ASN A 72 2.75 5.33 13.22
N ILE A 73 2.89 4.01 13.21
CA ILE A 73 1.87 3.06 12.78
C ILE A 73 1.45 2.31 14.02
N THR A 74 0.41 2.79 14.68
CA THR A 74 -0.05 2.27 15.95
C THR A 74 -1.52 1.93 15.90
N GLN A 75 -1.90 0.91 16.65
CA GLN A 75 -3.30 0.68 16.95
C GLN A 75 -3.86 1.85 17.77
N ASN A 76 -5.06 2.31 17.42
CA ASN A 76 -5.78 3.31 18.20
C ASN A 76 -6.10 2.74 19.59
N VAL A 77 -5.63 3.43 20.64
CA VAL A 77 -5.76 3.05 22.07
C VAL A 77 -7.23 2.86 22.51
N GLY A 78 -8.19 3.40 21.76
CA GLY A 78 -9.63 3.25 22.01
C GLY A 78 -10.28 1.98 21.47
N ASN A 79 -9.60 1.20 20.61
CA ASN A 79 -10.14 -0.04 20.07
C ASN A 79 -9.77 -1.23 20.97
N THR A 80 -10.78 -1.91 21.52
CA THR A 80 -10.61 -3.03 22.47
C THR A 80 -10.13 -4.32 21.81
N SER A 81 -10.13 -4.40 20.48
CA SER A 81 -9.66 -5.54 19.71
C SER A 81 -8.16 -5.42 19.46
N ASN A 82 -7.34 -6.32 20.03
CA ASN A 82 -5.89 -6.34 19.79
C ASN A 82 -5.62 -6.66 18.31
N ILE A 83 -5.07 -5.70 17.55
CA ILE A 83 -4.74 -5.86 16.13
C ILE A 83 -3.31 -6.44 16.05
N ASP A 84 -3.16 -7.54 15.31
CA ASP A 84 -1.85 -8.18 15.10
C ASP A 84 -1.06 -7.44 14.02
N ILE A 85 -0.02 -6.70 14.42
CA ILE A 85 0.85 -5.92 13.54
C ILE A 85 2.30 -6.38 13.70
N GLU A 86 2.86 -6.97 12.66
CA GLU A 86 4.27 -7.28 12.52
C GLU A 86 5.01 -6.17 11.75
N TYR A 87 6.17 -5.72 12.24
CA TYR A 87 6.99 -4.71 11.56
C TYR A 87 8.29 -5.30 11.03
N VAL A 88 8.52 -5.18 9.73
CA VAL A 88 9.68 -5.74 9.04
C VAL A 88 10.51 -4.61 8.43
N ASP A 89 11.67 -4.37 9.04
CA ASP A 89 12.63 -3.39 8.52
C ASP A 89 13.36 -3.97 7.31
N MET A 90 13.18 -3.32 6.15
CA MET A 90 13.79 -3.69 4.87
C MET A 90 14.86 -2.67 4.42
N THR A 91 15.21 -1.68 5.24
CA THR A 91 16.22 -0.67 4.90
C THR A 91 17.59 -1.32 4.62
N LEU A 92 18.01 -2.27 5.47
CA LEU A 92 19.19 -3.11 5.22
C LEU A 92 18.97 -4.13 4.08
N GLY A 93 17.71 -4.42 3.74
CA GLY A 93 17.35 -5.25 2.60
C GLY A 93 17.75 -4.65 1.25
N LEU A 94 17.99 -3.34 1.18
CA LEU A 94 18.51 -2.68 -0.02
C LEU A 94 19.92 -3.15 -0.40
N GLN A 95 20.70 -3.66 0.57
CA GLN A 95 22.03 -4.22 0.37
C GLN A 95 22.00 -5.71 0.01
N THR A 96 20.81 -6.29 -0.19
CA THR A 96 20.69 -7.70 -0.54
C THR A 96 21.37 -7.99 -1.87
N THR A 97 21.90 -9.20 -1.99
CA THR A 97 22.40 -9.74 -3.26
C THR A 97 21.45 -10.78 -3.86
N SER A 98 20.36 -11.10 -3.16
CA SER A 98 19.43 -12.16 -3.55
C SER A 98 18.04 -11.96 -2.95
N LEU A 99 17.03 -11.82 -3.83
CA LEU A 99 15.62 -11.73 -3.40
C LEU A 99 15.15 -12.98 -2.66
N PRO A 100 15.41 -14.22 -3.12
CA PRO A 100 15.02 -15.41 -2.37
C PRO A 100 15.55 -15.43 -0.93
N LYS A 101 16.84 -15.08 -0.74
CA LYS A 101 17.43 -15.02 0.60
C LYS A 101 16.78 -13.96 1.47
N LEU A 102 16.43 -12.80 0.89
CA LEU A 102 15.74 -11.73 1.59
C LEU A 102 14.33 -12.18 2.03
N VAL A 103 13.58 -12.84 1.14
CA VAL A 103 12.25 -13.38 1.44
C VAL A 103 12.32 -14.42 2.55
N ASP A 104 13.25 -15.38 2.44
CA ASP A 104 13.41 -16.42 3.46
C ASP A 104 13.86 -15.85 4.80
N ALA A 105 14.77 -14.87 4.81
CA ALA A 105 15.24 -14.24 6.04
C ALA A 105 14.14 -13.47 6.77
N LYS A 106 13.19 -12.88 6.03
CA LYS A 106 12.19 -11.96 6.59
C LYS A 106 10.79 -12.54 6.75
N TYR A 107 10.43 -13.58 5.98
CA TYR A 107 9.05 -14.09 5.92
C TYR A 107 8.94 -15.62 6.02
N LYS A 108 10.03 -16.34 6.33
CA LYS A 108 9.99 -17.81 6.44
C LYS A 108 9.08 -18.32 7.56
N HIS A 109 8.92 -17.55 8.64
CA HIS A 109 8.03 -17.89 9.74
C HIS A 109 6.54 -17.84 9.37
N ILE A 110 6.19 -17.18 8.26
CA ILE A 110 4.82 -17.12 7.76
C ILE A 110 4.52 -18.40 6.98
N SER A 111 3.64 -19.23 7.55
CA SER A 111 3.27 -20.56 7.03
C SER A 111 1.90 -20.62 6.34
N SER A 112 1.03 -19.64 6.56
CA SER A 112 -0.28 -19.54 5.92
C SER A 112 -0.57 -18.09 5.55
N LYS A 113 -1.13 -17.89 4.35
CA LYS A 113 -1.49 -16.58 3.80
C LYS A 113 -2.87 -16.06 4.23
N GLU A 114 -3.74 -16.93 4.72
CA GLU A 114 -5.14 -16.60 5.04
C GLU A 114 -5.25 -15.44 6.05
N GLY A 115 -6.05 -14.43 5.71
CA GLY A 115 -6.28 -13.23 6.51
C GLY A 115 -5.06 -12.31 6.66
N ARG A 116 -3.96 -12.54 5.92
CA ARG A 116 -2.75 -11.73 6.02
C ARG A 116 -2.70 -10.61 4.99
N ILE A 117 -2.38 -9.41 5.46
CA ILE A 117 -2.17 -8.23 4.62
C ILE A 117 -0.70 -7.79 4.76
N LEU A 118 0.01 -7.74 3.64
CA LEU A 118 1.32 -7.10 3.56
C LEU A 118 1.14 -5.65 3.12
N ILE A 119 1.60 -4.70 3.93
CA ILE A 119 1.82 -3.32 3.51
C ILE A 119 3.30 -3.21 3.13
N LEU A 120 3.60 -3.04 1.85
CA LEU A 120 4.94 -3.04 1.29
C LEU A 120 5.30 -1.64 0.77
N GLU A 121 6.18 -0.96 1.49
CA GLU A 121 6.57 0.41 1.20
C GLU A 121 7.88 0.53 0.42
N GLN A 122 7.77 1.19 -0.73
CA GLN A 122 8.80 1.49 -1.71
C GLN A 122 9.64 0.29 -2.19
N PRO A 123 9.02 -0.83 -2.60
CA PRO A 123 9.77 -1.95 -3.16
C PRO A 123 10.51 -1.59 -4.46
N GLU A 124 10.11 -0.54 -5.18
CA GLU A 124 10.77 -0.06 -6.39
C GLU A 124 12.24 0.32 -6.17
N LEU A 125 12.65 0.66 -4.94
CA LEU A 125 14.04 0.99 -4.63
C LEU A 125 15.00 -0.16 -4.92
N LEU A 126 14.52 -1.41 -4.85
CA LEU A 126 15.30 -2.59 -5.23
C LEU A 126 15.76 -2.58 -6.68
N ILE A 127 15.05 -1.87 -7.58
CA ILE A 127 15.46 -1.71 -8.98
C ILE A 127 16.79 -0.95 -9.07
N SER A 128 16.99 0.04 -8.20
CA SER A 128 18.24 0.80 -8.14
C SER A 128 19.31 0.18 -7.26
N SER A 129 18.94 -0.64 -6.27
CA SER A 129 19.87 -1.15 -5.27
C SER A 129 20.43 -2.54 -5.59
N LEU A 130 19.69 -3.38 -6.30
CA LEU A 130 20.15 -4.71 -6.72
C LEU A 130 20.59 -4.70 -8.18
N GLU A 131 21.83 -5.10 -8.42
CA GLU A 131 22.40 -5.18 -9.76
C GLU A 131 21.58 -6.11 -10.67
N GLY A 132 21.28 -5.64 -11.88
CA GLY A 132 20.51 -6.40 -12.88
C GLY A 132 19.02 -6.55 -12.55
N MET A 133 18.50 -5.92 -11.50
CA MET A 133 17.09 -5.96 -11.17
C MET A 133 16.24 -5.31 -12.26
N THR A 134 15.18 -6.00 -12.65
CA THR A 134 14.16 -5.50 -13.56
C THR A 134 12.81 -5.38 -12.85
N SER A 135 11.90 -4.58 -13.38
CA SER A 135 10.51 -4.54 -12.91
C SER A 135 9.87 -5.92 -12.97
N ILE A 136 10.16 -6.71 -14.02
CA ILE A 136 9.58 -8.05 -14.19
C ILE A 136 10.07 -8.99 -13.09
N SER A 137 11.37 -9.04 -12.81
CA SER A 137 11.92 -9.87 -11.73
C SER A 137 11.44 -9.39 -10.36
N LEU A 138 11.34 -8.08 -10.12
CA LEU A 138 10.78 -7.55 -8.88
C LEU A 138 9.32 -8.02 -8.68
N TYR A 139 8.51 -8.02 -9.73
CA TYR A 139 7.15 -8.55 -9.61
C TYR A 139 7.13 -10.06 -9.39
N ASN A 140 7.80 -10.83 -10.26
CA ASN A 140 7.67 -12.28 -10.26
C ASN A 140 8.36 -12.93 -9.06
N ASP A 141 9.59 -12.51 -8.77
CA ASP A 141 10.45 -13.18 -7.79
C ASP A 141 10.25 -12.64 -6.37
N PHE A 142 9.61 -11.47 -6.23
CA PHE A 142 9.33 -10.85 -4.93
C PHE A 142 7.84 -10.67 -4.68
N ILE A 143 7.15 -9.77 -5.39
CA ILE A 143 5.76 -9.39 -5.06
C ILE A 143 4.80 -10.59 -5.23
N ASN A 144 4.79 -11.23 -6.39
CA ASN A 144 3.93 -12.38 -6.68
C ASN A 144 4.31 -13.58 -5.81
N LYS A 145 5.59 -13.78 -5.54
CA LYS A 145 6.05 -14.83 -4.62
C LYS A 145 5.47 -14.62 -3.22
N LEU A 146 5.53 -13.41 -2.70
CA LEU A 146 4.94 -13.04 -1.40
C LEU A 146 3.42 -13.23 -1.40
N GLN A 147 2.72 -12.86 -2.48
CA GLN A 147 1.26 -13.02 -2.57
C GLN A 147 0.85 -14.51 -2.65
N ASN A 148 1.59 -15.29 -3.42
CA ASN A 148 1.25 -16.70 -3.62
C ASN A 148 1.53 -17.54 -2.38
N GLU A 149 2.62 -17.26 -1.67
CA GLU A 149 3.10 -18.11 -0.58
C GLU A 149 2.78 -17.58 0.82
N LYS A 150 2.73 -16.26 1.02
CA LYS A 150 2.82 -15.64 2.37
C LYS A 150 1.66 -14.72 2.72
N PHE A 151 1.08 -14.01 1.76
CA PHE A 151 0.10 -12.94 2.01
C PHE A 151 -1.11 -13.04 1.08
N GLN A 152 -2.31 -13.00 1.63
CA GLN A 152 -3.52 -13.03 0.81
C GLN A 152 -3.74 -11.69 0.09
N HIS A 153 -3.45 -10.58 0.77
CA HIS A 153 -3.56 -9.25 0.18
C HIS A 153 -2.24 -8.49 0.32
N ILE A 154 -1.89 -7.70 -0.69
CA ILE A 154 -0.72 -6.83 -0.67
C ILE A 154 -1.16 -5.40 -0.97
N ILE A 155 -0.72 -4.45 -0.14
CA ILE A 155 -0.86 -3.02 -0.37
C ILE A 155 0.54 -2.48 -0.66
N ILE A 156 0.80 -2.10 -1.91
CA ILE A 156 2.08 -1.56 -2.35
C ILE A 156 2.03 -0.04 -2.27
N ILE A 157 2.98 0.57 -1.58
CA ILE A 157 3.09 2.02 -1.43
C ILE A 157 4.31 2.48 -2.21
N SER A 158 4.11 3.30 -3.23
CA SER A 158 5.19 3.71 -4.13
C SER A 158 5.20 5.21 -4.39
N ASN A 159 6.41 5.76 -4.45
CA ASN A 159 6.65 7.17 -4.69
C ASN A 159 6.71 7.44 -6.20
N ILE A 160 5.70 8.12 -6.74
CA ILE A 160 5.61 8.38 -8.17
C ILE A 160 6.50 9.53 -8.65
N ASP A 161 7.28 10.18 -7.78
CA ASP A 161 8.25 11.18 -8.24
C ASP A 161 9.42 10.57 -9.02
N TYR A 162 9.65 9.25 -8.87
CA TYR A 162 10.58 8.50 -9.73
C TYR A 162 10.01 8.22 -11.12
N TYR A 163 8.70 8.40 -11.32
CA TYR A 163 8.07 8.25 -12.62
C TYR A 163 8.44 9.43 -13.52
N ASN A 164 8.96 9.13 -14.71
CA ASN A 164 9.25 10.14 -15.71
C ASN A 164 8.57 9.80 -17.04
N HIS A 165 7.92 10.79 -17.64
CA HIS A 165 7.31 10.67 -18.97
C HIS A 165 8.39 10.53 -20.06
N TYR A 166 9.56 11.11 -19.83
CA TYR A 166 10.70 11.04 -20.75
C TYR A 166 11.68 9.97 -20.26
N ILE A 167 11.61 8.81 -20.89
CA ILE A 167 12.51 7.69 -20.62
C ILE A 167 13.84 7.96 -21.33
N ASN A 168 14.88 8.28 -20.55
CA ASN A 168 16.23 8.55 -21.06
C ASN A 168 17.28 7.50 -20.66
N SER A 169 16.90 6.53 -19.82
CA SER A 169 17.79 5.47 -19.35
C SER A 169 17.04 4.16 -19.13
N PHE A 170 17.79 3.06 -19.13
CA PHE A 170 17.24 1.74 -18.80
C PHE A 170 16.64 1.70 -17.40
N LEU A 171 17.27 2.38 -16.43
CA LEU A 171 16.76 2.45 -15.06
C LEU A 171 15.39 3.14 -15.00
N GLN A 172 15.22 4.28 -15.70
CA GLN A 172 13.92 4.95 -15.80
C GLN A 172 12.88 4.08 -16.50
N TYR A 173 13.26 3.34 -17.54
CA TYR A 173 12.37 2.38 -18.19
C TYR A 173 11.86 1.31 -17.20
N GLN A 174 12.74 0.79 -16.33
CA GLN A 174 12.33 -0.16 -15.29
C GLN A 174 11.38 0.47 -14.27
N TYR A 175 11.66 1.67 -13.77
CA TYR A 175 10.74 2.39 -12.88
C TYR A 175 9.37 2.63 -13.53
N THR A 176 9.34 3.20 -14.75
CA THR A 176 8.10 3.46 -15.48
C THR A 176 7.30 2.17 -15.70
N THR A 177 7.97 1.07 -16.08
CA THR A 177 7.34 -0.24 -16.25
C THR A 177 6.78 -0.79 -14.94
N PHE A 178 7.46 -0.55 -13.82
CA PHE A 178 6.99 -0.94 -12.49
C PHE A 178 5.71 -0.20 -12.10
N PHE A 179 5.68 1.13 -12.26
CA PHE A 179 4.49 1.94 -11.97
C PHE A 179 3.30 1.62 -12.90
N GLN A 180 3.56 1.37 -14.18
CA GLN A 180 2.51 0.91 -15.10
C GLN A 180 1.97 -0.46 -14.67
N SER A 181 2.85 -1.38 -14.27
CA SER A 181 2.45 -2.69 -13.76
C SER A 181 1.59 -2.58 -12.52
N LEU A 182 1.84 -1.61 -11.62
CA LEU A 182 1.00 -1.36 -10.45
C LEU A 182 -0.44 -1.02 -10.87
N GLN A 183 -0.60 -0.17 -11.88
CA GLN A 183 -1.92 0.23 -12.38
C GLN A 183 -2.69 -0.96 -12.97
N TYR A 184 -2.03 -1.79 -13.77
CA TYR A 184 -2.68 -2.94 -14.41
C TYR A 184 -2.94 -4.12 -13.47
N LYS A 185 -2.07 -4.34 -12.48
CA LYS A 185 -2.12 -5.51 -11.60
C LYS A 185 -2.90 -5.29 -10.32
N SER A 186 -3.22 -4.04 -9.97
CA SER A 186 -3.99 -3.74 -8.77
C SER A 186 -5.49 -3.91 -9.00
N ASP A 187 -6.19 -4.28 -7.93
CA ASP A 187 -7.64 -4.20 -7.81
C ASP A 187 -8.08 -2.76 -7.55
N VAL A 188 -7.37 -2.07 -6.64
CA VAL A 188 -7.67 -0.69 -6.21
C VAL A 188 -6.42 0.17 -6.30
N ILE A 189 -6.58 1.40 -6.79
CA ILE A 189 -5.51 2.39 -6.83
C ILE A 189 -5.92 3.60 -6.00
N PHE A 190 -5.10 3.91 -5.01
CA PHE A 190 -5.15 5.15 -4.24
C PHE A 190 -4.09 6.09 -4.78
N THR A 191 -4.46 7.31 -5.15
CA THR A 191 -3.52 8.34 -5.59
C THR A 191 -3.56 9.50 -4.61
N VAL A 192 -2.47 9.71 -3.89
CA VAL A 192 -2.29 10.81 -2.94
C VAL A 192 -1.40 11.88 -3.58
N LYS A 193 -1.90 13.09 -3.76
CA LYS A 193 -1.17 14.16 -4.46
C LYS A 193 -1.28 15.49 -3.75
N SER A 194 -0.23 16.29 -3.81
CA SER A 194 -0.29 17.71 -3.45
C SER A 194 -1.26 18.45 -4.36
N LEU A 195 -1.82 19.57 -3.90
CA LEU A 195 -2.63 20.43 -4.76
C LEU A 195 -1.79 20.99 -5.92
N LYS A 196 -2.38 20.99 -7.12
CA LYS A 196 -1.72 21.55 -8.32
C LYS A 196 -1.42 23.05 -8.20
N THR A 197 -2.18 23.76 -7.37
CA THR A 197 -2.09 25.20 -7.15
C THR A 197 -1.08 25.61 -6.08
N GLY A 198 -0.40 24.66 -5.44
CA GLY A 198 0.58 24.92 -4.38
C GLY A 198 0.09 24.51 -2.99
N PHE A 199 0.58 25.17 -1.95
CA PHE A 199 0.26 24.80 -0.56
C PHE A 199 -0.91 25.64 -0.02
N ALA A 200 -1.82 24.97 0.68
CA ALA A 200 -2.90 25.60 1.45
C ALA A 200 -2.74 25.31 2.95
N LYS A 201 -3.29 26.17 3.80
CA LYS A 201 -3.16 26.05 5.27
C LYS A 201 -4.08 24.97 5.84
N ASP A 202 -5.18 24.71 5.17
CA ASP A 202 -6.33 23.89 5.58
C ASP A 202 -6.56 22.67 4.66
N ILE A 203 -5.74 22.51 3.62
CA ILE A 203 -5.78 21.37 2.70
C ILE A 203 -4.34 20.92 2.43
N SER A 204 -4.07 19.65 2.71
CA SER A 204 -2.75 19.04 2.46
C SER A 204 -2.64 18.50 1.03
N GLY A 205 -3.73 18.00 0.46
CA GLY A 205 -3.74 17.44 -0.89
C GLY A 205 -5.06 16.77 -1.25
N THR A 206 -5.01 15.94 -2.30
CA THR A 206 -6.12 15.10 -2.74
C THR A 206 -5.80 13.61 -2.56
N LEU A 207 -6.83 12.83 -2.23
CA LEU A 207 -6.86 11.37 -2.28
C LEU A 207 -7.89 10.98 -3.34
N THR A 208 -7.44 10.34 -4.41
CA THR A 208 -8.32 9.75 -5.43
C THR A 208 -8.31 8.23 -5.29
N ILE A 209 -9.48 7.61 -5.32
CA ILE A 209 -9.68 6.15 -5.32
C ILE A 209 -10.23 5.77 -6.68
N THR A 210 -9.53 4.89 -7.39
CA THR A 210 -9.98 4.35 -8.68
C THR A 210 -9.88 2.83 -8.68
N LYS A 211 -10.60 2.20 -9.61
CA LYS A 211 -10.37 0.80 -9.97
C LYS A 211 -8.98 0.64 -10.59
N GLY A 212 -8.33 -0.47 -10.28
CA GLY A 212 -7.16 -0.93 -11.01
C GLY A 212 -7.53 -1.91 -12.13
N GLY A 213 -6.54 -2.24 -12.97
CA GLY A 213 -6.76 -3.06 -14.16
C GLY A 213 -7.07 -4.53 -13.90
N ALA A 214 -6.85 -5.04 -12.69
CA ALA A 214 -7.07 -6.45 -12.35
C ALA A 214 -8.46 -6.74 -11.75
N PHE A 215 -9.22 -5.70 -11.38
CA PHE A 215 -10.46 -5.83 -10.61
C PHE A 215 -11.53 -6.71 -11.28
N ASP A 216 -11.66 -6.66 -12.61
CA ASP A 216 -12.67 -7.45 -13.33
C ASP A 216 -12.23 -8.91 -13.56
N ILE A 217 -10.96 -9.25 -13.28
CA ILE A 217 -10.39 -10.59 -13.48
C ILE A 217 -10.55 -11.44 -12.20
N SER A 218 -10.50 -10.79 -11.03
CA SER A 218 -10.90 -11.40 -9.77
C SER A 218 -12.40 -11.67 -9.83
N LYS A 219 -12.78 -12.95 -9.85
CA LYS A 219 -14.16 -13.39 -9.61
C LYS A 219 -14.53 -13.00 -8.18
N HIS A 220 -14.87 -11.73 -7.96
CA HIS A 220 -15.44 -11.28 -6.70
C HIS A 220 -16.71 -12.09 -6.51
N ALA A 221 -16.68 -13.05 -5.59
CA ALA A 221 -17.76 -13.98 -5.35
C ALA A 221 -19.04 -13.28 -4.84
N ASN A 222 -18.95 -11.98 -4.56
CA ASN A 222 -20.02 -11.13 -4.04
C ASN A 222 -20.06 -9.85 -4.89
N ASP A 223 -21.26 -9.29 -5.13
CA ASP A 223 -21.58 -8.05 -5.88
C ASP A 223 -20.91 -6.75 -5.36
N VAL A 224 -19.82 -6.87 -4.60
CA VAL A 224 -19.11 -5.76 -3.98
C VAL A 224 -18.26 -5.05 -5.02
N LYS A 225 -18.70 -3.85 -5.42
CA LYS A 225 -17.99 -2.96 -6.34
C LYS A 225 -17.06 -2.01 -5.58
N ILE A 226 -15.96 -1.62 -6.22
CA ILE A 226 -15.16 -0.46 -5.80
C ILE A 226 -15.97 0.81 -6.02
N VAL A 227 -15.96 1.69 -5.02
CA VAL A 227 -16.55 3.03 -5.06
C VAL A 227 -15.43 4.01 -5.39
N GLU A 228 -15.36 4.45 -6.64
CA GLU A 228 -14.41 5.46 -7.06
C GLU A 228 -14.81 6.82 -6.49
N ASN A 229 -13.85 7.54 -5.91
CA ASN A 229 -14.13 8.80 -5.24
C ASN A 229 -12.88 9.70 -5.21
N GLU A 230 -13.09 10.99 -4.97
CA GLU A 230 -12.03 11.96 -4.73
C GLU A 230 -12.31 12.76 -3.47
N TYR A 231 -11.32 12.85 -2.61
CA TYR A 231 -11.38 13.61 -1.37
C TYR A 231 -10.25 14.64 -1.36
N PHE A 232 -10.53 15.81 -0.82
CA PHE A 232 -9.49 16.61 -0.20
C PHE A 232 -9.17 16.02 1.17
N PHE A 233 -7.90 16.08 1.56
CA PHE A 233 -7.48 15.68 2.89
C PHE A 233 -6.66 16.78 3.56
N TYR A 234 -6.78 16.83 4.88
CA TYR A 234 -5.98 17.71 5.72
C TYR A 234 -5.35 16.91 6.85
N VAL A 235 -4.02 16.87 6.86
CA VAL A 235 -3.23 16.30 7.95
C VAL A 235 -3.07 17.35 9.03
N VAL A 236 -3.64 17.08 10.21
CA VAL A 236 -3.66 18.03 11.32
C VAL A 236 -2.37 17.93 12.12
N LYS A 237 -2.33 17.03 13.11
CA LYS A 237 -1.19 16.74 13.97
C LYS A 237 -1.25 15.26 14.32
N ASP A 238 -0.09 14.64 14.57
CA ASP A 238 0.01 13.24 14.99
C ASP A 238 -0.68 12.26 14.01
N ASN A 239 -0.56 12.53 12.70
CA ASN A 239 -1.17 11.76 11.61
C ASN A 239 -2.71 11.67 11.63
N VAL A 240 -3.39 12.52 12.41
CA VAL A 240 -4.85 12.66 12.34
C VAL A 240 -5.23 13.36 11.05
N VAL A 241 -6.10 12.73 10.26
CA VAL A 241 -6.53 13.22 8.95
C VAL A 241 -8.03 13.40 8.90
N LYS A 242 -8.45 14.53 8.32
CA LYS A 242 -9.84 14.79 7.94
C LYS A 242 -9.98 14.66 6.43
N LEU A 243 -11.03 13.99 5.99
CA LEU A 243 -11.41 13.86 4.58
C LEU A 243 -12.66 14.73 4.32
N PHE A 244 -12.71 15.39 3.18
CA PHE A 244 -13.86 16.20 2.77
C PHE A 244 -13.95 16.26 1.24
N TYR A 245 -15.15 16.56 0.75
CA TYR A 245 -15.40 16.84 -0.66
C TYR A 245 -15.06 18.29 -1.02
#